data_AF-A0A7J6EC52-F1
#
_entry.id   AF-A0A7J6EC52-F1
#
_cell.length_a   1.000
_cell.length_b   1.000
_cell.length_c   1.000
_cell.angle_alpha   90.00
_cell.angle_beta   90.00
_cell.angle_gamma   90.00
#
_symmetry.space_group_name_H-M   'P 1'
#
loop_
_entity.id
_entity.type
_entity.pdbx_description
1 polymer ?
#
loop_
_entity_poly.entity_id
_entity_poly.type
_entity_poly.pdbx_seq_one_letter_code
_entity_poly.pdbx_strand_id
1 'polypeptide(L)'
;KKSQRKISNMPSRKEVNDLFSYAMKGQWEEVLIIYKKSQEAQKAKITILEDTVLHIAISVGQTETAVELVRVSKNGILEVENARGNTALHIAAALGNLVVCTNMIKKNPNLIAIRNHNGETPVFLAALNGKKDTFLYLYSKDKEESLVRRNNGDTILHAAISGEYFSLAMCIMNSHPDLADAINENGLTPLHILASKPNAFHSSTRLGLFDRIIYHSMSLVVDELKEESHDVEAYIAKKTKEE
;
A
#
# COMPACT_ATOMS: atom_id res chain seq x y z
N LYS A 1 47.86 25.74 0.13
CA LYS A 1 47.01 24.57 -0.19
C LYS A 1 45.56 24.94 0.10
N LYS A 2 44.76 25.13 -0.97
CA LYS A 2 43.38 25.63 -0.91
C LYS A 2 42.48 24.63 -0.17
N SER A 3 41.94 25.04 0.97
CA SER A 3 40.78 24.39 1.61
C SER A 3 39.53 24.87 0.87
N GLN A 4 39.21 24.21 -0.25
CA GLN A 4 37.89 24.31 -0.84
C GLN A 4 36.94 23.46 0.00
N ARG A 5 36.24 24.15 0.92
CA ARG A 5 35.03 23.64 1.55
C ARG A 5 34.12 23.11 0.44
N LYS A 6 33.72 21.84 0.58
CA LYS A 6 32.60 21.24 -0.16
C LYS A 6 31.41 22.18 -0.03
N ILE A 7 31.14 22.98 -1.07
CA ILE A 7 29.85 23.62 -1.26
C ILE A 7 28.91 22.45 -1.53
N SER A 8 28.14 22.09 -0.51
CA SER A 8 27.01 21.18 -0.64
C SER A 8 26.08 21.74 -1.71
N ASN A 9 26.05 21.12 -2.89
CA ASN A 9 25.11 21.41 -3.96
C ASN A 9 23.70 21.01 -3.49
N MET A 10 23.03 21.91 -2.75
CA MET A 10 21.59 21.83 -2.54
C MET A 10 20.90 22.10 -3.89
N PRO A 11 19.77 21.42 -4.20
CA PRO A 11 18.99 21.79 -5.37
C PRO A 11 18.60 23.26 -5.24
N SER A 12 18.71 24.02 -6.33
CA SER A 12 18.38 25.44 -6.24
C SER A 12 16.91 25.57 -5.85
N ARG A 13 16.58 26.54 -4.99
CA ARG A 13 15.19 26.81 -4.59
C ARG A 13 14.26 27.01 -5.80
N LYS A 14 14.84 27.47 -6.92
CA LYS A 14 14.17 27.60 -8.20
C LYS A 14 13.80 26.24 -8.82
N GLU A 15 14.74 25.29 -8.91
CA GLU A 15 14.48 23.95 -9.46
C GLU A 15 13.41 23.18 -8.67
N VAL A 16 13.40 23.32 -7.35
CA VAL A 16 12.38 22.70 -6.48
C VAL A 16 10.99 23.29 -6.75
N ASN A 17 10.90 24.62 -6.86
CA ASN A 17 9.65 25.32 -7.18
C ASN A 17 9.17 25.01 -8.60
N ASP A 18 10.09 24.91 -9.56
CA ASP A 18 9.79 24.58 -10.95
C ASP A 18 9.24 23.15 -11.03
N LEU A 19 9.86 22.17 -10.34
CA LEU A 19 9.40 20.79 -10.28
C LEU A 19 7.97 20.67 -9.74
N PHE A 20 7.66 21.40 -8.66
CA PHE A 20 6.30 21.46 -8.11
C PHE A 20 5.32 22.11 -9.08
N SER A 21 5.66 23.28 -9.65
CA SER A 21 4.81 23.97 -10.61
C SER A 21 4.49 23.10 -11.82
N TYR A 22 5.50 22.43 -12.40
CA TYR A 22 5.31 21.56 -13.56
C TYR A 22 4.43 20.36 -13.23
N ALA A 23 4.66 19.69 -12.09
CA ALA A 23 3.82 18.58 -11.66
C ALA A 23 2.35 19.00 -11.47
N MET A 24 2.10 20.15 -10.84
CA MET A 24 0.74 20.68 -10.63
C MET A 24 0.03 21.11 -11.91
N LYS A 25 0.79 21.48 -12.95
CA LYS A 25 0.27 21.83 -14.28
C LYS A 25 0.13 20.63 -15.21
N GLY A 26 0.53 19.43 -14.77
CA GLY A 26 0.53 18.22 -15.61
C GLY A 26 1.65 18.18 -16.66
N GLN A 27 2.67 19.03 -16.52
CA GLN A 27 3.83 19.14 -17.42
C GLN A 27 4.89 18.08 -17.07
N TRP A 28 4.53 16.81 -17.27
CA TRP A 28 5.33 15.67 -16.80
C TRP A 28 6.60 15.43 -17.61
N GLU A 29 6.66 15.90 -18.87
CA GLU A 29 7.87 15.83 -19.68
C GLU A 29 8.99 16.71 -19.10
N GLU A 30 8.64 17.93 -18.71
CA GLU A 30 9.54 18.89 -18.07
C GLU A 30 10.00 18.38 -16.70
N VAL A 31 9.08 17.77 -15.93
CA VAL A 31 9.41 17.07 -14.69
C VAL A 31 10.46 15.99 -14.96
N LEU A 32 10.27 15.15 -15.97
CA LEU A 32 11.22 14.07 -16.32
C LEU A 32 12.59 14.62 -16.73
N ILE A 33 12.64 15.72 -17.48
CA ILE A 33 13.90 16.37 -17.87
C ILE A 33 14.68 16.82 -16.63
N ILE A 34 14.02 17.52 -15.70
CA ILE A 34 14.64 17.99 -14.45
C ILE A 34 15.08 16.79 -13.59
N TYR A 35 14.20 15.80 -13.46
CA TYR A 35 14.43 14.61 -12.64
C TYR A 35 15.60 13.75 -13.13
N LYS A 36 15.79 13.62 -14.46
CA LYS A 36 16.92 12.90 -15.06
C LYS A 36 18.24 13.65 -14.86
N LYS A 37 18.20 14.98 -14.85
CA LYS A 37 19.39 15.84 -14.79
C LYS A 37 19.99 15.97 -13.38
N SER A 38 19.15 16.03 -12.33
CA SER A 38 19.61 16.29 -10.96
C SER A 38 19.16 15.18 -10.01
N GLN A 39 20.11 14.62 -9.24
CA GLN A 39 19.82 13.64 -8.20
C GLN A 39 19.13 14.29 -6.98
N GLU A 40 19.43 15.55 -6.75
CA GLU A 40 18.86 16.37 -5.70
C GLU A 40 17.38 16.64 -5.96
N ALA A 41 17.01 16.90 -7.22
CA ALA A 41 15.62 16.99 -7.65
C ALA A 41 14.85 15.68 -7.39
N GLN A 42 15.52 14.52 -7.48
CA GLN A 42 14.88 13.23 -7.19
C GLN A 42 14.53 13.05 -5.70
N LYS A 43 15.32 13.65 -4.79
CA LYS A 43 15.08 13.64 -3.35
C LYS A 43 14.33 14.86 -2.84
N ALA A 44 14.03 15.82 -3.70
CA ALA A 44 13.43 17.08 -3.31
C ALA A 44 12.01 16.84 -2.76
N LYS A 45 11.81 17.28 -1.51
CA LYS A 45 10.53 17.31 -0.82
C LYS A 45 9.82 18.60 -1.23
N ILE A 46 8.88 18.49 -2.15
CA ILE A 46 8.34 19.64 -2.90
C ILE A 46 6.95 20.08 -2.43
N THR A 47 6.33 19.32 -1.52
CA THR A 47 5.04 19.66 -0.89
C THR A 47 5.20 19.92 0.61
N ILE A 48 4.15 20.46 1.24
CA ILE A 48 4.07 20.63 2.70
C ILE A 48 4.07 19.28 3.46
N LEU A 49 3.65 18.21 2.79
CA LEU A 49 3.68 16.84 3.34
C LEU A 49 5.02 16.17 3.05
N GLU A 50 6.00 16.93 2.57
CA GLU A 50 7.33 16.45 2.20
C GLU A 50 7.31 15.39 1.09
N ASP A 51 6.31 15.43 0.22
CA ASP A 51 6.23 14.52 -0.93
C ASP A 51 7.29 14.87 -1.96
N THR A 52 7.93 13.83 -2.50
CA THR A 52 8.76 13.98 -3.72
C THR A 52 7.88 13.97 -4.96
N VAL A 53 8.44 14.35 -6.11
CA VAL A 53 7.68 14.31 -7.37
C VAL A 53 7.17 12.90 -7.73
N LEU A 54 7.86 11.85 -7.30
CA LEU A 54 7.40 10.47 -7.47
C LEU A 54 6.13 10.18 -6.66
N HIS A 55 6.06 10.66 -5.41
CA HIS A 55 4.84 10.56 -4.59
C HIS A 55 3.65 11.28 -5.24
N ILE A 56 3.89 12.47 -5.82
CA ILE A 56 2.85 13.24 -6.51
C ILE A 56 2.39 12.51 -7.77
N ALA A 57 3.32 12.05 -8.62
CA ALA A 57 2.98 11.34 -9.86
C ALA A 57 2.07 10.14 -9.58
N ILE A 58 2.38 9.37 -8.53
CA ILE A 58 1.56 8.23 -8.10
C ILE A 58 0.20 8.70 -7.56
N SER A 59 0.18 9.71 -6.69
CA SER A 59 -1.05 10.26 -6.09
C SER A 59 -2.04 10.82 -7.12
N VAL A 60 -1.53 11.40 -8.21
CA VAL A 60 -2.34 11.97 -9.30
C VAL A 60 -2.72 10.90 -10.34
N GLY A 61 -2.23 9.66 -10.22
CA GLY A 61 -2.56 8.56 -11.14
C GLY A 61 -1.77 8.54 -12.44
N GLN A 62 -0.60 9.20 -12.47
CA GLN A 62 0.27 9.27 -13.65
C GLN A 62 1.19 8.04 -13.70
N THR A 63 0.60 6.88 -14.00
CA THR A 63 1.26 5.56 -13.91
C THR A 63 2.49 5.48 -14.81
N GLU A 64 2.40 5.87 -16.08
CA GLU A 64 3.48 5.80 -17.07
C GLU A 64 4.65 6.69 -16.64
N THR A 65 4.35 7.92 -16.23
CA THR A 65 5.34 8.86 -15.71
C THR A 65 5.99 8.32 -14.43
N ALA A 66 5.21 7.76 -13.50
CA ALA A 66 5.73 7.16 -12.28
C ALA A 66 6.66 5.98 -12.59
N VAL A 67 6.32 5.12 -13.56
CA VAL A 67 7.19 4.02 -14.02
C VAL A 67 8.49 4.55 -14.61
N GLU A 68 8.44 5.59 -15.45
CA GLU A 68 9.65 6.20 -16.02
C GLU A 68 10.51 6.88 -14.95
N LEU A 69 9.90 7.58 -13.99
CA LEU A 69 10.59 8.15 -12.81
C LEU A 69 11.28 7.04 -12.01
N VAL A 70 10.60 5.92 -11.74
CA VAL A 70 11.18 4.74 -11.09
C VAL A 70 12.35 4.20 -11.90
N ARG A 71 12.22 4.07 -13.23
CA ARG A 71 13.27 3.56 -14.11
C ARG A 71 14.54 4.40 -14.05
N VAL A 72 14.42 5.74 -14.05
CA VAL A 72 15.58 6.66 -14.02
C VAL A 72 16.03 7.08 -12.61
N SER A 73 15.31 6.64 -11.57
CA SER A 73 15.70 6.86 -10.17
C SER A 73 17.07 6.27 -9.87
N LYS A 74 17.93 7.00 -9.16
CA LYS A 74 19.21 6.49 -8.66
C LYS A 74 19.00 5.63 -7.39
N ASN A 75 20.06 4.97 -6.93
CA ASN A 75 20.00 4.16 -5.70
C ASN A 75 19.64 5.00 -4.47
N GLY A 76 18.81 4.44 -3.58
CA GLY A 76 18.36 5.10 -2.36
C GLY A 76 17.37 6.25 -2.57
N ILE A 77 16.85 6.46 -3.78
CA ILE A 77 15.82 7.47 -4.08
C ILE A 77 14.43 6.95 -3.75
N LEU A 78 14.17 5.67 -4.03
CA LEU A 78 12.88 5.04 -3.79
C LEU A 78 12.57 4.85 -2.29
N GLU A 79 13.59 4.98 -1.44
CA GLU A 79 13.51 4.89 0.03
C GLU A 79 13.21 6.26 0.66
N VAL A 80 13.14 7.35 -0.12
CA VAL A 80 12.82 8.66 0.43
C VAL A 80 11.38 8.67 0.95
N GLU A 81 11.25 9.03 2.21
CA GLU A 81 9.98 9.12 2.92
C GLU A 81 9.45 10.56 2.98
N ASN A 82 8.13 10.68 2.87
CA ASN A 82 7.41 11.93 3.12
C ASN A 82 7.20 12.16 4.63
N ALA A 83 6.47 13.21 5.01
CA ALA A 83 6.29 13.62 6.40
C ALA A 83 5.57 12.58 7.28
N ARG A 84 4.90 11.60 6.67
CA ARG A 84 4.24 10.48 7.36
C ARG A 84 5.10 9.22 7.42
N GLY A 85 6.34 9.26 6.94
CA GLY A 85 7.19 8.09 6.79
C GLY A 85 6.81 7.22 5.59
N ASN A 86 5.89 7.67 4.73
CA ASN A 86 5.50 6.89 3.56
C ASN A 86 6.55 7.06 2.47
N THR A 87 7.02 5.94 1.92
CA THR A 87 7.71 5.92 0.63
C THR A 87 6.73 5.98 -0.53
N ALA A 88 7.21 6.19 -1.75
CA ALA A 88 6.38 6.12 -2.95
C ALA A 88 5.64 4.77 -3.11
N LEU A 89 6.23 3.67 -2.62
CA LEU A 89 5.62 2.34 -2.67
C LEU A 89 4.42 2.23 -1.73
N HIS A 90 4.46 2.88 -0.55
CA HIS A 90 3.32 2.96 0.36
C HIS A 90 2.11 3.58 -0.33
N ILE A 91 2.32 4.70 -1.03
CA ILE A 91 1.25 5.39 -1.76
C ILE A 91 0.73 4.54 -2.92
N ALA A 92 1.64 3.94 -3.71
CA ALA A 92 1.25 3.06 -4.81
C ALA A 92 0.41 1.86 -4.33
N ALA A 93 0.79 1.27 -3.19
CA ALA A 93 0.09 0.15 -2.59
C ALA A 93 -1.31 0.54 -2.08
N ALA A 94 -1.41 1.68 -1.38
CA ALA A 94 -2.69 2.22 -0.91
C ALA A 94 -3.67 2.52 -2.06
N LEU A 95 -3.15 2.99 -3.20
CA LEU A 95 -3.97 3.27 -4.39
C LEU A 95 -4.29 2.01 -5.22
N GLY A 96 -3.50 0.94 -5.05
CA GLY A 96 -3.62 -0.29 -5.81
C GLY A 96 -2.98 -0.20 -7.20
N ASN A 97 -1.97 0.65 -7.37
CA ASN A 97 -1.24 0.77 -8.63
C ASN A 97 -0.22 -0.38 -8.76
N LEU A 98 -0.72 -1.53 -9.20
CA LEU A 98 0.06 -2.77 -9.34
C LEU A 98 1.26 -2.59 -10.27
N VAL A 99 1.11 -1.82 -11.35
CA VAL A 99 2.17 -1.57 -12.35
C VAL A 99 3.35 -0.83 -11.70
N VAL A 100 3.08 0.26 -10.98
CA VAL A 100 4.14 1.00 -10.26
C VAL A 100 4.75 0.13 -9.17
N CYS A 101 3.94 -0.57 -8.37
CA CYS A 101 4.42 -1.47 -7.32
C CYS A 101 5.39 -2.52 -7.89
N THR A 102 5.02 -3.14 -9.01
CA THR A 102 5.83 -4.16 -9.68
C THR A 102 7.17 -3.61 -10.14
N ASN A 103 7.19 -2.42 -10.75
CA ASN A 103 8.42 -1.79 -11.21
C ASN A 103 9.33 -1.36 -10.05
N MET A 104 8.75 -0.84 -8.96
CA MET A 104 9.51 -0.46 -7.77
C MET A 104 10.15 -1.67 -7.08
N ILE A 105 9.39 -2.76 -6.86
CA ILE A 105 9.90 -3.98 -6.23
C ILE A 105 10.95 -4.67 -7.09
N LYS A 106 10.75 -4.74 -8.43
CA LYS A 106 11.78 -5.25 -9.35
C LYS A 106 13.09 -4.49 -9.24
N LYS A 107 13.03 -3.18 -8.98
CA LYS A 107 14.20 -2.32 -8.88
C LYS A 107 14.85 -2.35 -7.50
N ASN A 108 14.06 -2.39 -6.44
CA ASN A 108 14.54 -2.50 -5.06
C ASN A 108 13.55 -3.33 -4.22
N PRO A 109 13.80 -4.64 -4.03
CA PRO A 109 12.93 -5.50 -3.25
C PRO A 109 12.80 -5.08 -1.77
N ASN A 110 13.83 -4.44 -1.20
CA ASN A 110 13.86 -4.06 0.21
C ASN A 110 12.82 -3.01 0.59
N LEU A 111 12.23 -2.31 -0.40
CA LEU A 111 11.19 -1.31 -0.18
C LEU A 111 9.95 -1.90 0.52
N ILE A 112 9.71 -3.20 0.36
CA ILE A 112 8.54 -3.86 0.94
C ILE A 112 8.55 -3.89 2.46
N ALA A 113 9.75 -3.86 3.07
CA ALA A 113 9.92 -3.98 4.52
C ALA A 113 9.93 -2.62 5.24
N ILE A 114 9.95 -1.51 4.51
CA ILE A 114 9.98 -0.17 5.10
C ILE A 114 8.64 0.09 5.79
N ARG A 115 8.69 0.67 6.99
CA ARG A 115 7.51 1.03 7.78
C ARG A 115 7.39 2.54 7.90
N ASN A 116 6.19 3.04 7.68
CA ASN A 116 5.87 4.44 7.93
C ASN A 116 5.79 4.76 9.43
N HIS A 117 5.47 6.00 9.80
CA HIS A 117 5.40 6.44 11.20
C HIS A 117 4.30 5.73 12.02
N ASN A 118 3.30 5.12 11.37
CA ASN A 118 2.28 4.29 12.01
C ASN A 118 2.69 2.81 12.10
N GLY A 119 3.91 2.46 11.69
CA GLY A 119 4.38 1.08 11.62
C GLY A 119 3.78 0.29 10.47
N GLU A 120 3.12 0.95 9.51
CA GLU A 120 2.45 0.30 8.39
C GLU A 120 3.45 0.08 7.26
N THR A 121 3.43 -1.11 6.68
CA THR A 121 4.20 -1.47 5.47
C THR A 121 3.38 -1.16 4.22
N PRO A 122 3.98 -1.15 3.02
CA PRO A 122 3.20 -1.03 1.78
C PRO A 122 2.15 -2.14 1.64
N VAL A 123 2.50 -3.38 2.01
CA VAL A 123 1.56 -4.52 2.04
C VAL A 123 0.37 -4.22 2.96
N PHE A 124 0.64 -3.69 4.16
CA PHE A 124 -0.41 -3.31 5.10
C PHE A 124 -1.35 -2.26 4.51
N LEU A 125 -0.81 -1.23 3.83
CA LEU A 125 -1.63 -0.21 3.18
C LEU A 125 -2.48 -0.76 2.02
N ALA A 126 -1.99 -1.75 1.27
CA ALA A 126 -2.82 -2.43 0.28
C ALA A 126 -4.00 -3.17 0.93
N ALA A 127 -3.78 -3.83 2.07
CA ALA A 127 -4.86 -4.49 2.83
C ALA A 127 -5.85 -3.48 3.42
N LEU A 128 -5.35 -2.41 4.03
CA LEU A 128 -6.13 -1.34 4.63
C LEU A 128 -7.04 -0.62 3.62
N ASN A 129 -6.68 -0.62 2.34
CA ASN A 129 -7.45 0.01 1.26
C ASN A 129 -8.12 -1.01 0.33
N GLY A 130 -8.15 -2.29 0.69
CA GLY A 130 -8.87 -3.33 -0.06
C GLY A 130 -8.29 -3.63 -1.45
N LYS A 131 -7.02 -3.29 -1.70
CA LYS A 131 -6.37 -3.43 -3.01
C LYS A 131 -5.89 -4.86 -3.22
N LYS A 132 -6.84 -5.79 -3.37
CA LYS A 132 -6.61 -7.25 -3.39
C LYS A 132 -5.45 -7.67 -4.30
N ASP A 133 -5.43 -7.26 -5.56
CA ASP A 133 -4.38 -7.70 -6.50
C ASP A 133 -2.99 -7.18 -6.13
N THR A 134 -2.93 -5.91 -5.68
CA THR A 134 -1.68 -5.29 -5.24
C THR A 134 -1.20 -5.92 -3.93
N PHE A 135 -2.13 -6.22 -3.01
CA PHE A 135 -1.84 -6.96 -1.80
C PHE A 135 -1.25 -8.33 -2.13
N LEU A 136 -1.92 -9.14 -2.96
CA LEU A 136 -1.45 -10.49 -3.31
C LEU A 136 -0.08 -10.46 -3.97
N TYR A 137 0.17 -9.51 -4.88
CA TYR A 137 1.48 -9.34 -5.50
C TYR A 137 2.55 -8.98 -4.46
N LEU A 138 2.35 -7.92 -3.68
CA LEU A 138 3.35 -7.48 -2.71
C LEU A 138 3.59 -8.59 -1.68
N TYR A 139 2.52 -9.20 -1.16
CA TYR A 139 2.61 -10.31 -0.22
C TYR A 139 3.43 -11.48 -0.78
N SER A 140 3.26 -11.84 -2.06
CA SER A 140 4.08 -12.89 -2.69
C SER A 140 5.58 -12.59 -2.77
N LYS A 141 5.97 -11.32 -2.59
CA LYS A 141 7.37 -10.87 -2.56
C LYS A 141 7.88 -10.61 -1.16
N ASP A 142 6.99 -10.60 -0.20
CA ASP A 142 7.30 -10.51 1.21
C ASP A 142 7.79 -11.88 1.72
N LYS A 143 8.94 -11.90 2.39
CA LYS A 143 9.53 -13.11 2.95
C LYS A 143 9.41 -13.20 4.47
N GLU A 144 8.83 -12.19 5.13
CA GLU A 144 8.79 -12.09 6.58
C GLU A 144 7.37 -11.84 7.12
N GLU A 145 6.94 -12.69 8.05
CA GLU A 145 5.66 -12.55 8.78
C GLU A 145 5.57 -11.26 9.61
N SER A 146 6.69 -10.60 9.91
CA SER A 146 6.69 -9.39 10.75
C SER A 146 5.87 -8.25 10.13
N LEU A 147 5.69 -8.23 8.82
CA LEU A 147 5.15 -7.12 8.04
C LEU A 147 3.61 -7.01 8.06
N VAL A 148 2.95 -7.87 8.83
CA VAL A 148 1.49 -7.96 8.92
C VAL A 148 0.84 -7.11 10.01
N ARG A 149 1.62 -6.47 10.89
CA ARG A 149 1.10 -5.73 12.07
C ARG A 149 1.62 -4.29 12.12
N ARG A 150 0.75 -3.32 12.42
CA ARG A 150 1.12 -1.89 12.61
C ARG A 150 1.28 -1.52 14.09
N ASN A 151 1.65 -0.27 14.39
CA ASN A 151 2.02 0.17 15.74
C ASN A 151 0.92 -0.07 16.78
N ASN A 152 -0.36 0.14 16.47
CA ASN A 152 -1.47 -0.08 17.41
C ASN A 152 -1.84 -1.57 17.60
N GLY A 153 -1.05 -2.46 17.02
CA GLY A 153 -1.26 -3.89 17.07
C GLY A 153 -2.27 -4.48 16.09
N ASP A 154 -2.95 -3.67 15.27
CA ASP A 154 -3.80 -4.20 14.22
C ASP A 154 -2.98 -5.00 13.22
N THR A 155 -3.49 -6.17 12.85
CA THR A 155 -2.96 -6.96 11.74
C THR A 155 -3.62 -6.59 10.41
N ILE A 156 -3.07 -7.06 9.28
CA ILE A 156 -3.69 -6.92 7.95
C ILE A 156 -5.13 -7.47 7.90
N LEU A 157 -5.44 -8.50 8.71
CA LEU A 157 -6.78 -9.05 8.82
C LEU A 157 -7.72 -8.10 9.57
N HIS A 158 -7.26 -7.48 10.66
CA HIS A 158 -8.02 -6.42 11.34
C HIS A 158 -8.32 -5.27 10.36
N ALA A 159 -7.32 -4.85 9.58
CA ALA A 159 -7.47 -3.77 8.61
C ALA A 159 -8.47 -4.11 7.49
N ALA A 160 -8.35 -5.30 6.87
CA ALA A 160 -9.23 -5.74 5.81
C ALA A 160 -10.69 -5.87 6.27
N ILE A 161 -10.92 -6.44 7.46
CA ILE A 161 -12.27 -6.54 8.06
C ILE A 161 -12.80 -5.16 8.46
N SER A 162 -11.93 -4.28 8.99
CA SER A 162 -12.34 -2.93 9.37
C SER A 162 -12.84 -2.13 8.17
N GLY A 163 -12.20 -2.28 7.02
CA GLY A 163 -12.61 -1.71 5.74
C GLY A 163 -13.70 -2.49 5.00
N GLU A 164 -14.25 -3.56 5.60
CA GLU A 164 -15.29 -4.43 5.02
C GLU A 164 -14.88 -5.08 3.68
N TYR A 165 -13.56 -5.27 3.47
CA TYR A 165 -13.00 -5.93 2.30
C TYR A 165 -13.03 -7.46 2.47
N PHE A 166 -14.22 -8.04 2.64
CA PHE A 166 -14.39 -9.44 3.03
C PHE A 166 -13.72 -10.43 2.07
N SER A 167 -13.76 -10.19 0.77
CA SER A 167 -13.07 -11.05 -0.21
C SER A 167 -11.55 -11.08 0.00
N LEU A 168 -10.95 -9.96 0.42
CA LEU A 168 -9.54 -9.89 0.77
C LEU A 168 -9.29 -10.51 2.16
N ALA A 169 -10.16 -10.24 3.13
CA ALA A 169 -10.08 -10.85 4.46
C ALA A 169 -10.12 -12.39 4.40
N MET A 170 -10.96 -12.97 3.54
CA MET A 170 -11.00 -14.41 3.29
C MET A 170 -9.69 -14.92 2.69
N CYS A 171 -9.11 -14.22 1.71
CA CYS A 171 -7.79 -14.59 1.16
C CYS A 171 -6.69 -14.55 2.23
N ILE A 172 -6.70 -13.53 3.08
CA ILE A 172 -5.75 -13.39 4.20
C ILE A 172 -5.93 -14.55 5.19
N MET A 173 -7.17 -14.84 5.59
CA MET A 173 -7.51 -15.91 6.54
C MET A 173 -7.06 -17.29 6.03
N ASN A 174 -7.30 -17.58 4.76
CA ASN A 174 -6.91 -18.86 4.16
C ASN A 174 -5.38 -19.02 4.11
N SER A 175 -4.66 -17.91 3.99
CA SER A 175 -3.19 -17.93 3.91
C SER A 175 -2.54 -17.89 5.30
N HIS A 176 -3.17 -17.23 6.28
CA HIS A 176 -2.65 -16.97 7.63
C HIS A 176 -3.78 -17.15 8.67
N PRO A 177 -4.18 -18.40 8.94
CA PRO A 177 -5.26 -18.67 9.90
C PRO A 177 -4.89 -18.25 11.32
N ASP A 178 -3.59 -18.16 11.65
CA ASP A 178 -3.06 -17.67 12.92
C ASP A 178 -3.48 -16.22 13.24
N LEU A 179 -3.74 -15.40 12.21
CA LEU A 179 -4.19 -14.02 12.40
C LEU A 179 -5.60 -13.93 12.96
N ALA A 180 -6.40 -15.01 12.93
CA ALA A 180 -7.77 -15.04 13.45
C ALA A 180 -7.85 -14.75 14.96
N ASP A 181 -6.83 -15.19 15.70
CA ASP A 181 -6.74 -15.06 17.16
C ASP A 181 -5.83 -13.91 17.60
N ALA A 182 -5.21 -13.20 16.64
CA ALA A 182 -4.34 -12.07 16.94
C ALA A 182 -5.11 -10.97 17.68
N ILE A 183 -4.53 -10.44 18.75
CA ILE A 183 -5.09 -9.31 19.50
C ILE A 183 -4.32 -8.03 19.23
N ASN A 184 -5.04 -6.94 18.97
CA ASN A 184 -4.46 -5.60 18.89
C ASN A 184 -4.26 -4.99 20.30
N GLU A 185 -3.72 -3.77 20.39
CA GLU A 185 -3.47 -3.11 21.68
C GLU A 185 -4.75 -2.77 22.45
N ASN A 186 -5.90 -2.74 21.78
CA ASN A 186 -7.22 -2.57 22.42
C ASN A 186 -7.80 -3.90 22.95
N GLY A 187 -7.07 -5.02 22.81
CA GLY A 187 -7.56 -6.35 23.20
C GLY A 187 -8.62 -6.93 22.26
N LEU A 188 -8.77 -6.37 21.05
CA LEU A 188 -9.72 -6.84 20.05
C LEU A 188 -9.06 -7.83 19.11
N THR A 189 -9.80 -8.88 18.77
CA THR A 189 -9.47 -9.81 17.68
C THR A 189 -10.16 -9.37 16.38
N PRO A 190 -9.79 -9.89 15.20
CA PRO A 190 -10.51 -9.61 13.97
C PRO A 190 -11.99 -10.01 14.04
N LEU A 191 -12.33 -11.06 14.79
CA LEU A 191 -13.73 -11.46 15.02
C LEU A 191 -14.52 -10.40 15.81
N HIS A 192 -13.91 -9.75 16.81
CA HIS A 192 -14.54 -8.64 17.52
C HIS A 192 -14.85 -7.47 16.58
N ILE A 193 -13.92 -7.14 15.68
CA ILE A 193 -14.14 -6.11 14.66
C ILE A 193 -15.24 -6.55 13.69
N LEU A 194 -15.22 -7.80 13.22
CA LEU A 194 -16.23 -8.34 12.30
C LEU A 194 -17.63 -8.26 12.89
N ALA A 195 -17.79 -8.64 14.17
CA ALA A 195 -19.04 -8.57 14.91
C ALA A 195 -19.62 -7.15 14.98
N SER A 196 -18.79 -6.11 14.85
CA SER A 196 -19.23 -4.71 14.82
C SER A 196 -19.56 -4.19 13.42
N LYS A 197 -19.45 -5.00 12.36
CA LYS A 197 -19.70 -4.58 10.97
C LYS A 197 -21.13 -4.93 10.53
N PRO A 198 -21.97 -3.93 10.22
CA PRO A 198 -23.34 -4.17 9.78
C PRO A 198 -23.45 -5.00 8.50
N ASN A 199 -22.52 -4.83 7.55
CA ASN A 199 -22.58 -5.55 6.26
C ASN A 199 -21.97 -6.95 6.32
N ALA A 200 -21.27 -7.32 7.40
CA ALA A 200 -20.77 -8.69 7.58
C ALA A 200 -21.89 -9.70 7.80
N PHE A 201 -23.01 -9.24 8.37
CA PHE A 201 -24.19 -10.06 8.61
C PHE A 201 -25.35 -9.43 7.86
N HIS A 202 -25.75 -9.99 6.71
CA HIS A 202 -26.94 -9.57 5.96
C HIS A 202 -28.21 -9.53 6.83
N SER A 203 -28.22 -10.33 7.89
CA SER A 203 -29.22 -10.34 8.97
C SER A 203 -29.39 -8.98 9.67
N SER A 204 -28.43 -8.06 9.64
CA SER A 204 -28.49 -6.77 10.35
C SER A 204 -29.51 -5.78 9.78
N THR A 205 -30.11 -6.05 8.62
CA THR A 205 -31.33 -5.34 8.21
C THR A 205 -32.50 -5.82 9.06
N ARG A 206 -32.65 -5.25 10.27
CA ARG A 206 -33.76 -5.47 11.22
C ARG A 206 -34.18 -6.94 11.38
N LEU A 207 -33.46 -7.71 12.19
CA LEU A 207 -33.99 -8.97 12.70
C LEU A 207 -35.25 -8.67 13.53
N GLY A 208 -36.40 -9.17 13.06
CA GLY A 208 -37.60 -9.22 13.88
C GLY A 208 -37.37 -10.15 15.08
N LEU A 209 -38.28 -10.09 16.06
CA LEU A 209 -38.21 -10.93 17.27
C LEU A 209 -38.07 -12.44 16.95
N PHE A 210 -38.62 -12.89 15.82
CA PHE A 210 -38.58 -14.29 15.40
C PHE A 210 -37.26 -14.71 14.76
N ASP A 211 -36.62 -13.84 13.98
CA ASP A 211 -35.32 -14.15 13.35
C ASP A 211 -34.22 -14.32 14.41
N ARG A 212 -34.36 -13.61 15.54
CA ARG A 212 -33.49 -13.72 16.71
C ARG A 212 -33.57 -15.10 17.38
N ILE A 213 -34.73 -15.73 17.37
CA ILE A 213 -34.93 -17.08 17.91
C ILE A 213 -34.30 -18.12 16.98
N ILE A 214 -34.50 -17.95 15.67
CA ILE A 214 -33.93 -18.86 14.65
C ILE A 214 -32.40 -18.83 14.71
N TYR A 215 -31.79 -17.64 14.83
CA TYR A 215 -30.34 -17.46 14.90
C TYR A 215 -29.68 -18.13 16.12
N HIS A 216 -30.37 -18.20 17.25
CA HIS A 216 -29.87 -18.91 18.44
C HIS A 216 -30.12 -20.42 18.40
N SER A 217 -30.95 -20.91 17.47
CA SER A 217 -31.39 -22.31 17.42
C SER A 217 -30.78 -23.12 16.27
N MET A 218 -30.19 -22.49 15.25
CA MET A 218 -29.52 -23.19 14.16
C MET A 218 -28.00 -23.21 14.38
N SER A 219 -27.46 -24.38 14.71
CA SER A 219 -26.06 -24.70 14.46
C SER A 219 -25.81 -24.56 12.96
N LEU A 220 -25.13 -23.48 12.56
CA LEU A 220 -24.78 -23.20 11.17
C LEU A 220 -23.94 -24.35 10.60
N VAL A 221 -24.56 -25.15 9.73
CA VAL A 221 -23.82 -25.97 8.76
C VAL A 221 -23.26 -24.99 7.73
N VAL A 222 -21.96 -24.72 7.84
CA VAL A 222 -21.23 -23.92 6.85
C VAL A 222 -21.00 -24.82 5.64
N ASP A 223 -21.66 -24.52 4.52
CA ASP A 223 -21.37 -25.17 3.25
C ASP A 223 -19.92 -24.87 2.86
N GLU A 224 -19.15 -25.90 2.51
CA GLU A 224 -17.76 -25.79 2.07
C GLU A 224 -17.64 -24.85 0.87
N LEU A 225 -16.96 -23.72 1.06
CA LEU A 225 -16.59 -22.82 -0.04
C LEU A 225 -15.60 -23.55 -0.94
N LYS A 226 -15.93 -23.65 -2.23
CA LYS A 226 -15.03 -24.21 -3.25
C LYS A 226 -13.73 -23.39 -3.29
N GLU A 227 -12.61 -24.06 -3.02
CA GLU A 227 -11.28 -23.49 -3.17
C GLU A 227 -11.02 -23.10 -4.62
N GLU A 228 -10.94 -21.80 -4.91
CA GLU A 228 -10.25 -21.33 -6.10
C GLU A 228 -8.76 -21.23 -5.78
N SER A 229 -7.98 -22.21 -6.23
CA SER A 229 -6.53 -22.13 -6.21
C SER A 229 -6.07 -21.04 -7.18
N HIS A 230 -5.81 -19.85 -6.65
CA HIS A 230 -5.19 -18.78 -7.41
C HIS A 230 -3.69 -19.06 -7.52
N ASP A 231 -3.26 -19.54 -8.69
CA ASP A 231 -1.88 -19.35 -9.12
C ASP A 231 -1.69 -17.84 -9.35
N VAL A 232 -1.25 -17.17 -8.28
CA VAL A 232 -1.05 -15.71 -8.21
C VAL A 232 -0.08 -15.25 -9.29
N GLU A 233 0.92 -16.07 -9.65
CA GLU A 233 1.88 -15.72 -10.70
C GLU A 233 1.24 -15.79 -12.09
N ALA A 234 0.41 -16.80 -12.36
CA ALA A 234 -0.34 -16.88 -13.62
C ALA A 234 -1.41 -15.78 -13.74
N TYR A 235 -2.11 -15.45 -12.65
CA TYR A 235 -3.10 -14.36 -12.61
C TYR A 235 -2.46 -13.00 -12.89
N ILE A 236 -1.33 -12.72 -12.25
CA ILE A 236 -0.58 -11.46 -12.44
C ILE A 236 0.03 -11.41 -13.84
N ALA A 237 0.56 -12.52 -14.36
CA ALA A 237 1.12 -12.59 -15.71
C ALA A 237 0.08 -12.39 -16.82
N LYS A 238 -1.18 -12.77 -16.56
CA LYS A 238 -2.28 -12.52 -17.48
C LYS A 238 -2.69 -11.04 -17.46
N LYS A 239 -2.88 -10.48 -16.26
CA LYS A 239 -3.35 -9.09 -16.10
C LYS A 239 -2.33 -8.04 -16.53
N THR A 240 -1.04 -8.30 -16.33
CA THR A 240 0.05 -7.41 -16.79
C THR A 240 0.31 -7.44 -18.30
N LYS A 241 -0.32 -8.36 -19.04
CA LYS A 241 -0.25 -8.42 -20.52
C LYS A 241 -1.48 -7.80 -21.21
N GLU A 242 -2.54 -7.53 -20.46
CA GLU A 242 -3.82 -7.00 -20.99
C GLU A 242 -3.94 -5.47 -20.86
N GLU A 243 -2.96 -4.80 -20.22
CA GLU A 243 -2.80 -3.33 -20.15
C GLU A 243 -1.54 -2.88 -20.90
#